data_AF-A0A249T1Q1-F1
#
_entry.id   AF-A0A249T1Q1-F1
#
_cell.length_a   1.000
_cell.length_b   1.000
_cell.length_c   1.000
_cell.angle_alpha   90.00
_cell.angle_beta   90.00
_cell.angle_gamma   90.00
#
_symmetry.space_group_name_H-M   'P 1'
#
loop_
_entity.id
_entity.type
_entity.pdbx_description
1 polymer ?
#
loop_
_entity_poly.entity_id
_entity_poly.type
_entity_poly.pdbx_seq_one_letter_code
_entity_poly.pdbx_strand_id
1 'polypeptide(L)'
;MKKFVLIFSVTLMTTAYAVTTTQAQTSATVTSYNSDNNVEQINTFLDGKSYRMRLERDKLVELYIDNQQIPATEWPKYDSVIRKLQEQLKKDRAQAEKDRAQAELDRQQAGRDRIQAEKDRARAEQDRQQADKDRIQAEKDRAQAERHRIQADKDRAHAEVARQQADKDRAQAEKDRARAEIDRQKAEADRKLVESMVDDLVAQKILTGKTDDYSIQLSDKVFIVNGKEQPTALHQQFKAKYLKDAAKTINVQRYNGNGIHMNVR
;
A
#
# COMPACT_ATOMS: atom_id res chain seq x y z
N MET A 1 64.46 10.73 17.18
CA MET A 1 64.69 9.55 16.32
C MET A 1 65.18 10.06 14.97
N LYS A 2 66.37 9.64 14.53
CA LYS A 2 67.04 10.13 13.30
C LYS A 2 66.33 9.55 12.07
N LYS A 3 65.92 10.38 11.11
CA LYS A 3 65.28 9.92 9.87
C LYS A 3 66.34 9.78 8.77
N PHE A 4 66.89 8.58 8.61
CA PHE A 4 67.65 8.23 7.41
C PHE A 4 66.65 7.84 6.33
N VAL A 5 66.61 8.56 5.21
CA VAL A 5 65.86 8.13 4.02
C VAL A 5 66.85 7.40 3.12
N LEU A 6 66.70 6.07 3.02
CA LEU A 6 67.44 5.27 2.05
C LEU A 6 66.75 5.36 0.69
N ILE A 7 67.47 5.79 -0.35
CA ILE A 7 66.99 5.74 -1.73
C ILE A 7 67.73 4.58 -2.40
N PHE A 8 67.03 3.47 -2.61
CA PHE A 8 67.54 2.34 -3.40
C PHE A 8 67.10 2.52 -4.86
N SER A 9 68.04 2.68 -5.79
CA SER A 9 67.78 2.52 -7.22
C SER A 9 68.43 1.22 -7.70
N VAL A 10 67.61 0.28 -8.18
CA VAL A 10 68.03 -1.01 -8.76
C VAL A 10 67.58 -1.03 -10.20
N THR A 11 68.51 -1.01 -11.16
CA THR A 11 68.20 -1.16 -12.60
C THR A 11 68.44 -2.61 -13.02
N LEU A 12 67.35 -3.34 -13.30
CA LEU A 12 67.38 -4.69 -13.86
C LEU A 12 67.19 -4.61 -15.38
N MET A 13 68.15 -5.08 -16.16
CA MET A 13 67.93 -5.44 -17.56
C MET A 13 67.98 -6.97 -17.66
N THR A 14 66.84 -7.60 -17.93
CA THR A 14 66.74 -9.04 -18.16
C THR A 14 66.55 -9.32 -19.65
N THR A 15 67.55 -9.92 -20.28
CA THR A 15 67.37 -10.73 -21.49
C THR A 15 67.79 -12.16 -21.16
N ALA A 16 66.87 -13.10 -21.37
CA ALA A 16 67.09 -14.52 -21.15
C ALA A 16 68.06 -15.07 -22.20
N TYR A 17 69.08 -15.84 -21.80
CA TYR A 17 69.38 -17.21 -22.26
C TYR A 17 70.73 -17.69 -21.71
N ALA A 18 70.74 -18.96 -21.27
CA ALA A 18 71.85 -19.87 -20.96
C ALA A 18 72.81 -19.54 -19.79
N VAL A 19 72.93 -20.53 -18.90
CA VAL A 19 73.70 -20.55 -17.66
C VAL A 19 75.22 -20.62 -17.94
N THR A 20 75.89 -19.51 -17.70
CA THR A 20 77.21 -19.43 -17.06
C THR A 20 77.09 -18.38 -15.98
N THR A 21 77.04 -18.81 -14.72
CA THR A 21 76.87 -17.91 -13.56
C THR A 21 78.19 -17.18 -13.28
N THR A 22 78.57 -16.26 -14.16
CA THR A 22 79.34 -15.10 -13.72
C THR A 22 78.34 -14.29 -12.90
N GLN A 23 78.47 -14.28 -11.57
CA GLN A 23 77.73 -13.33 -10.75
C GLN A 23 78.17 -11.94 -11.23
N ALA A 24 77.40 -11.34 -12.12
CA ALA A 24 77.50 -9.92 -12.38
C ALA A 24 77.26 -9.26 -11.03
N GLN A 25 78.33 -8.77 -10.41
CA GLN A 25 78.23 -7.92 -9.24
C GLN A 25 77.36 -6.74 -9.66
N THR A 26 76.08 -6.80 -9.30
CA THR A 26 75.13 -5.72 -9.52
C THR A 26 75.70 -4.48 -8.84
N SER A 27 76.12 -3.50 -9.63
CA SER A 27 76.54 -2.16 -9.21
C SER A 27 75.37 -1.41 -8.57
N ALA A 28 74.91 -1.87 -7.41
CA ALA A 28 73.89 -1.18 -6.64
C ALA A 28 74.52 0.09 -6.06
N THR A 29 74.09 1.25 -6.58
CA THR A 29 74.46 2.53 -5.99
C THR A 29 73.51 2.78 -4.83
N VAL A 30 74.03 2.75 -3.60
CA VAL A 30 73.27 3.09 -2.40
C VAL A 30 73.54 4.56 -2.10
N THR A 31 72.48 5.36 -2.21
CA THR A 31 72.50 6.77 -1.83
C THR A 31 71.73 6.95 -0.53
N SER A 32 72.38 7.54 0.47
CA SER A 32 71.70 8.01 1.68
C SER A 32 71.74 9.53 1.74
N TYR A 33 70.59 10.15 2.00
CA TYR A 33 70.45 11.59 2.19
C TYR A 33 70.13 11.89 3.66
N ASN A 34 70.89 12.81 4.25
CA ASN A 34 70.57 13.39 5.55
C ASN A 34 70.10 14.84 5.38
N SER A 35 68.81 15.07 5.64
CA SER A 35 68.14 16.36 5.48
C SER A 35 68.65 17.46 6.42
N ASP A 36 69.18 17.09 7.58
CA ASP A 36 69.47 18.05 8.66
C ASP A 36 70.75 18.85 8.36
N ASN A 37 71.70 18.22 7.67
CA ASN A 37 73.01 18.80 7.36
C ASN A 37 73.31 18.86 5.85
N ASN A 38 72.35 18.49 4.99
CA ASN A 38 72.51 18.41 3.53
C ASN A 38 73.75 17.59 3.12
N VAL A 39 73.90 16.44 3.78
CA VAL A 39 74.98 15.49 3.57
C VAL A 39 74.43 14.31 2.79
N GLU A 40 75.12 13.97 1.72
CA GLU A 40 74.85 12.78 0.95
C GLU A 40 76.04 11.87 0.93
N GLN A 41 75.75 10.58 0.92
CA GLN A 41 76.75 9.56 0.74
C GLN A 41 76.32 8.66 -0.41
N ILE A 42 77.21 8.51 -1.37
CA ILE A 42 77.08 7.59 -2.49
C ILE A 42 78.03 6.43 -2.21
N ASN A 43 77.51 5.22 -2.12
CA ASN A 43 78.31 4.00 -2.10
C ASN A 43 77.98 3.22 -3.37
N THR A 44 78.97 2.92 -4.20
CA THR A 44 78.76 2.15 -5.42
C THR A 44 79.95 1.26 -5.74
N PHE A 45 79.76 0.32 -6.64
CA PHE A 45 80.81 -0.52 -7.20
C PHE A 45 80.83 -0.34 -8.71
N LEU A 46 81.93 0.17 -9.25
CA LEU A 46 82.06 0.51 -10.66
C LEU A 46 83.42 0.05 -11.18
N ASP A 47 83.44 -0.57 -12.36
CA ASP A 47 84.67 -1.00 -13.05
C ASP A 47 85.64 -1.80 -12.16
N GLY A 48 85.10 -2.64 -11.28
CA GLY A 48 85.88 -3.50 -10.37
C GLY A 48 86.34 -2.83 -9.06
N LYS A 49 86.00 -1.56 -8.83
CA LYS A 49 86.40 -0.79 -7.66
C LYS A 49 85.22 -0.34 -6.81
N SER A 50 85.40 -0.30 -5.50
CA SER A 50 84.40 0.28 -4.60
C SER A 50 84.62 1.79 -4.48
N TYR A 51 83.56 2.57 -4.64
CA TYR A 51 83.58 4.03 -4.49
C TYR A 51 82.65 4.43 -3.35
N ARG A 52 83.18 5.23 -2.43
CA ARG A 52 82.37 5.94 -1.43
C ARG A 52 82.65 7.42 -1.51
N MET A 53 81.63 8.20 -1.84
CA MET A 53 81.69 9.66 -1.93
C MET A 53 80.80 10.28 -0.88
N ARG A 54 81.31 11.30 -0.18
CA ARG A 54 80.51 12.16 0.70
C ARG A 54 80.41 13.54 0.08
N LEU A 55 79.19 13.99 -0.13
CA LEU A 55 78.86 15.30 -0.67
C LEU A 55 78.24 16.14 0.45
N GLU A 56 78.69 17.38 0.61
CA GLU A 56 78.04 18.37 1.46
C GLU A 56 77.61 19.55 0.59
N ARG A 57 76.31 19.83 0.51
CA ARG A 57 75.75 20.89 -0.35
C ARG A 57 76.28 20.76 -1.80
N ASP A 58 76.20 19.55 -2.35
CA ASP A 58 76.67 19.15 -3.68
C ASP A 58 78.20 19.24 -3.93
N LYS A 59 79.00 19.58 -2.92
CA LYS A 59 80.47 19.59 -3.02
C LYS A 59 81.06 18.30 -2.47
N LEU A 60 81.99 17.69 -3.21
CA LEU A 60 82.74 16.53 -2.73
C LEU A 60 83.60 16.93 -1.54
N VAL A 61 83.39 16.28 -0.40
CA VAL A 61 84.18 16.47 0.82
C VAL A 61 85.01 15.23 1.16
N GLU A 62 84.59 14.04 0.75
CA GLU A 62 85.37 12.81 0.92
C GLU A 62 85.20 11.87 -0.27
N LEU A 63 86.29 11.20 -0.63
CA LEU A 63 86.33 10.13 -1.61
C LEU A 63 87.13 8.96 -1.05
N TYR A 64 86.57 7.76 -1.08
CA TYR A 64 87.27 6.52 -0.82
C TYR A 64 87.17 5.63 -2.06
N ILE A 65 88.28 5.01 -2.43
CA ILE A 65 88.35 4.00 -3.49
C ILE A 65 88.97 2.75 -2.87
N ASP A 66 88.30 1.60 -2.98
CA ASP A 66 88.75 0.34 -2.38
C ASP A 66 89.06 0.48 -0.88
N ASN A 67 88.19 1.20 -0.17
CA ASN A 67 88.29 1.58 1.25
C ASN A 67 89.48 2.49 1.62
N GLN A 68 90.30 2.94 0.66
CA GLN A 68 91.38 3.89 0.90
C GLN A 68 90.89 5.33 0.64
N GLN A 69 91.15 6.22 1.59
CA GLN A 69 90.79 7.63 1.44
C GLN A 69 91.71 8.30 0.41
N ILE A 70 91.11 8.97 -0.57
CA ILE A 70 91.84 9.67 -1.61
C ILE A 70 92.02 11.13 -1.19
N PRO A 71 93.27 11.64 -1.07
CA PRO A 71 93.52 13.05 -0.77
C PRO A 71 92.89 13.97 -1.81
N ALA A 72 92.45 15.16 -1.39
CA ALA A 72 91.77 16.11 -2.28
C ALA A 72 92.60 16.54 -3.50
N THR A 73 93.93 16.55 -3.37
CA THR A 73 94.88 16.84 -4.46
C THR A 73 94.85 15.78 -5.58
N GLU A 74 94.38 14.56 -5.28
CA GLU A 74 94.33 13.46 -6.24
C GLU A 74 92.95 13.26 -6.87
N TRP A 75 91.91 13.95 -6.38
CA TRP A 75 90.56 13.90 -6.97
C TRP A 75 90.53 14.20 -8.47
N PRO A 76 91.35 15.11 -9.05
CA PRO A 76 91.36 15.35 -10.51
C PRO A 76 91.66 14.11 -11.35
N LYS A 77 92.41 13.12 -10.82
CA LYS A 77 92.66 11.84 -11.52
C LYS A 77 91.38 11.02 -11.72
N TYR A 78 90.36 11.26 -10.89
CA TYR A 78 89.09 10.53 -10.86
C TYR A 78 87.88 11.40 -11.26
N ASP A 79 88.13 12.61 -11.79
CA ASP A 79 87.10 13.60 -12.13
C ASP A 79 85.98 13.02 -13.02
N SER A 80 86.32 12.19 -13.99
CA SER A 80 85.34 11.53 -14.87
C SER A 80 84.34 10.66 -14.09
N VAL A 81 84.82 9.81 -13.18
CA VAL A 81 83.97 8.92 -12.37
C VAL A 81 83.16 9.72 -11.36
N ILE A 82 83.79 10.71 -10.69
CA ILE A 82 83.12 11.61 -9.75
C ILE A 82 81.94 12.32 -10.42
N ARG A 83 82.16 12.90 -11.60
CA ARG A 83 81.09 13.57 -12.37
C ARG A 83 79.98 12.62 -12.77
N LYS A 84 80.32 11.41 -13.24
CA LYS A 84 79.33 10.39 -13.63
C LYS A 84 78.43 10.01 -12.44
N LEU A 85 79.00 9.82 -11.26
CA LEU A 85 78.25 9.49 -10.05
C LEU A 85 77.39 10.64 -9.54
N GLN A 86 77.91 11.88 -9.54
CA GLN A 86 77.12 13.07 -9.20
C GLN A 86 75.97 13.31 -10.19
N GLU A 87 76.18 13.08 -11.48
CA GLU A 87 75.14 13.20 -12.51
C GLU A 87 74.05 12.13 -12.34
N GLN A 88 74.44 10.89 -12.07
CA GLN A 88 73.48 9.82 -11.79
C GLN A 88 72.63 10.14 -10.55
N LEU A 89 73.26 10.61 -9.48
CA LEU A 89 72.58 11.05 -8.27
C LEU A 89 71.54 12.15 -8.55
N LYS A 90 71.88 13.16 -9.37
CA LYS A 90 70.93 14.22 -9.75
C LYS A 90 69.74 13.65 -10.52
N LYS A 91 69.96 12.70 -11.43
CA LYS A 91 68.88 12.01 -12.15
C LYS A 91 67.98 11.22 -11.20
N ASP A 92 68.55 10.49 -10.26
CA ASP A 92 67.79 9.73 -9.26
C ASP A 92 66.95 10.66 -8.37
N ARG A 93 67.50 11.81 -7.94
CA ARG A 93 66.73 12.83 -7.21
C ARG A 93 65.53 13.33 -8.03
N ALA A 94 65.78 13.70 -9.28
CA ALA A 94 64.75 14.21 -10.19
C ALA A 94 63.66 13.16 -10.46
N GLN A 95 64.02 11.88 -10.59
CA GLN A 95 63.06 10.79 -10.77
C GLN A 95 62.24 10.57 -9.49
N ALA A 96 62.87 10.53 -8.32
CA ALA A 96 62.18 10.37 -7.05
C ALA A 96 61.21 11.53 -6.75
N GLU A 97 61.52 12.74 -7.21
CA GLU A 97 60.61 13.88 -7.13
C GLU A 97 59.41 13.72 -8.07
N LYS A 98 59.64 13.28 -9.33
CA LYS A 98 58.55 12.94 -10.26
C LYS A 98 57.63 11.86 -9.72
N ASP A 99 58.19 10.79 -9.15
CA ASP A 99 57.41 9.69 -8.58
C ASP A 99 56.59 10.16 -7.37
N ARG A 100 57.15 11.03 -6.51
CA ARG A 100 56.42 11.67 -5.42
C ARG A 100 55.28 12.55 -5.91
N ALA A 101 55.51 13.35 -6.95
CA ALA A 101 54.48 14.19 -7.56
C ALA A 101 53.36 13.33 -8.18
N GLN A 102 53.70 12.25 -8.88
CA GLN A 102 52.71 11.32 -9.44
C GLN A 102 51.88 10.65 -8.33
N ALA A 103 52.52 10.17 -7.26
CA ALA A 103 51.82 9.57 -6.14
C ALA A 103 50.90 10.55 -5.40
N GLU A 104 51.19 11.85 -5.40
CA GLU A 104 50.29 12.88 -4.89
C GLU A 104 49.08 13.08 -5.83
N LEU A 105 49.30 13.13 -7.15
CA LEU A 105 48.21 13.21 -8.13
C LEU A 105 47.26 12.01 -8.02
N ASP A 106 47.80 10.80 -7.91
CA ASP A 106 47.01 9.58 -7.77
C ASP A 106 46.18 9.59 -6.47
N ARG A 107 46.75 10.08 -5.37
CA ARG A 107 46.03 10.27 -4.09
C ARG A 107 44.90 11.29 -4.22
N GLN A 108 45.13 12.39 -4.93
CA GLN A 108 44.09 13.40 -5.18
C GLN A 108 42.97 12.86 -6.05
N GLN A 109 43.30 12.09 -7.10
CA GLN A 109 42.30 11.46 -7.95
C GLN A 109 41.46 10.44 -7.17
N ALA A 110 42.08 9.56 -6.39
CA ALA A 110 41.37 8.63 -5.53
C ALA A 110 40.47 9.34 -4.50
N GLY A 111 40.88 10.51 -4.00
CA GLY A 111 40.06 11.37 -3.15
C GLY A 111 38.80 11.88 -3.86
N ARG A 112 38.94 12.34 -5.11
CA ARG A 112 37.81 12.79 -5.94
C ARG A 112 36.83 11.66 -6.23
N ASP A 113 37.34 10.48 -6.56
CA ASP A 113 36.51 9.30 -6.86
C ASP A 113 35.69 8.86 -5.64
N ARG A 114 36.28 8.90 -4.44
CA ARG A 114 35.55 8.62 -3.18
C ARG A 114 34.42 9.61 -2.95
N ILE A 115 34.68 10.90 -3.13
CA ILE A 115 33.65 11.95 -2.98
C ILE A 115 32.52 11.74 -3.98
N GLN A 116 32.84 11.37 -5.23
CA GLN A 116 31.83 11.09 -6.24
C GLN A 116 30.98 9.87 -5.86
N ALA A 117 31.61 8.77 -5.42
CA ALA A 117 30.90 7.58 -4.97
C ALA A 117 29.98 7.87 -3.76
N GLU A 118 30.38 8.74 -2.84
CA GLU A 118 29.53 9.17 -1.72
C GLU A 118 28.32 9.98 -2.18
N LYS A 119 28.51 10.89 -3.15
CA LYS A 119 27.39 11.64 -3.77
C LYS A 119 26.41 10.70 -4.45
N ASP A 120 26.89 9.70 -5.19
CA ASP A 120 26.04 8.76 -5.89
C ASP A 120 25.24 7.88 -4.90
N ARG A 121 25.86 7.43 -3.80
CA ARG A 121 25.16 6.72 -2.71
C ARG A 121 24.10 7.60 -2.05
N ALA A 122 24.39 8.86 -1.80
CA ALA A 122 23.44 9.79 -1.20
C ALA A 122 22.22 10.03 -2.11
N ARG A 123 22.44 10.17 -3.43
CA ARG A 123 21.34 10.25 -4.41
C ARG A 123 20.49 8.99 -4.42
N ALA A 124 21.12 7.82 -4.50
CA ALA A 124 20.40 6.55 -4.48
C ALA A 124 19.57 6.34 -3.20
N GLU A 125 20.04 6.86 -2.06
CA GLU A 125 19.27 6.84 -0.81
C GLU A 125 18.08 7.81 -0.85
N GLN A 126 18.25 9.01 -1.41
CA GLN A 126 17.14 9.95 -1.62
C GLN A 126 16.05 9.35 -2.53
N ASP A 127 16.45 8.69 -3.62
CA ASP A 127 15.53 8.03 -4.54
C ASP A 127 14.76 6.90 -3.84
N ARG A 128 15.43 6.08 -3.01
CA ARG A 128 14.77 5.04 -2.19
C ARG A 128 13.74 5.64 -1.23
N GLN A 129 14.12 6.71 -0.52
CA GLN A 129 13.21 7.37 0.42
C GLN A 129 11.99 7.97 -0.29
N GLN A 130 12.16 8.49 -1.50
CA GLN A 130 11.04 8.99 -2.29
C GLN A 130 10.11 7.85 -2.73
N ALA A 131 10.67 6.75 -3.22
CA ALA A 131 9.89 5.56 -3.60
C ALA A 131 9.10 4.98 -2.41
N ASP A 132 9.68 4.98 -1.20
CA ASP A 132 8.96 4.55 0.00
C ASP A 132 7.82 5.50 0.39
N LYS A 133 8.00 6.81 0.25
CA LYS A 133 6.90 7.79 0.46
C LYS A 133 5.76 7.55 -0.53
N ASP A 134 6.08 7.34 -1.80
CA ASP A 134 5.08 7.09 -2.85
C ASP A 134 4.33 5.77 -2.58
N ARG A 135 5.03 4.72 -2.15
CA ARG A 135 4.42 3.44 -1.75
C ARG A 135 3.46 3.62 -0.57
N ILE A 136 3.88 4.33 0.48
CA ILE A 136 3.03 4.62 1.65
C ILE A 136 1.78 5.41 1.24
N GLN A 137 1.93 6.39 0.35
CA GLN A 137 0.79 7.16 -0.14
C GLN A 137 -0.19 6.28 -0.93
N ALA A 138 0.32 5.44 -1.83
CA ALA A 138 -0.51 4.50 -2.59
C ALA A 138 -1.23 3.47 -1.69
N GLU A 139 -0.63 3.07 -0.57
CA GLU A 139 -1.29 2.21 0.43
C GLU A 139 -2.42 2.95 1.17
N LYS A 140 -2.21 4.23 1.54
CA LYS A 140 -3.26 5.07 2.14
C LYS A 140 -4.45 5.27 1.20
N ASP A 141 -4.18 5.56 -0.07
CA ASP A 141 -5.23 5.78 -1.07
C ASP A 141 -6.06 4.50 -1.28
N ARG A 142 -5.40 3.33 -1.34
CA ARG A 142 -6.07 2.03 -1.40
C ARG A 142 -6.94 1.77 -0.17
N ALA A 143 -6.44 2.05 1.03
CA ALA A 143 -7.21 1.89 2.26
C ALA A 143 -8.43 2.83 2.31
N GLN A 144 -8.30 4.06 1.82
CA GLN A 144 -9.42 5.01 1.73
C GLN A 144 -10.47 4.54 0.73
N ALA A 145 -10.05 4.09 -0.46
CA ALA A 145 -10.96 3.55 -1.47
C ALA A 145 -11.75 2.34 -0.94
N GLU A 146 -11.09 1.44 -0.19
CA GLU A 146 -11.76 0.29 0.40
C GLU A 146 -12.78 0.70 1.48
N ARG A 147 -12.47 1.70 2.31
CA ARG A 147 -13.45 2.28 3.26
C ARG A 147 -14.68 2.83 2.56
N HIS A 148 -14.50 3.55 1.44
CA HIS A 148 -15.61 4.07 0.65
C HIS A 148 -16.47 2.94 0.06
N ARG A 149 -15.84 1.86 -0.45
CA ARG A 149 -16.56 0.68 -0.95
C ARG A 149 -17.39 0.02 0.13
N ILE A 150 -16.81 -0.22 1.31
CA ILE A 150 -17.51 -0.82 2.46
C ILE A 150 -18.71 0.05 2.87
N GLN A 151 -18.55 1.38 2.87
CA GLN A 151 -19.66 2.28 3.21
C GLN A 151 -20.79 2.20 2.16
N ALA A 152 -20.45 2.22 0.87
CA ALA A 152 -21.43 2.11 -0.20
C ALA A 152 -22.19 0.77 -0.16
N ASP A 153 -21.53 -0.33 0.20
CA ASP A 153 -22.16 -1.64 0.36
C ASP A 153 -23.11 -1.67 1.56
N LYS A 154 -22.75 -1.01 2.68
CA LYS A 154 -23.66 -0.85 3.83
C LYS A 154 -24.89 -0.03 3.47
N ASP A 155 -24.72 1.07 2.77
CA ASP A 155 -25.83 1.94 2.35
C ASP A 155 -26.78 1.18 1.42
N ARG A 156 -26.23 0.38 0.49
CA ARG A 156 -27.02 -0.51 -0.38
C ARG A 156 -27.80 -1.56 0.40
N ALA A 157 -27.16 -2.19 1.39
CA ALA A 157 -27.83 -3.18 2.25
C ALA A 157 -28.97 -2.55 3.06
N HIS A 158 -28.78 -1.35 3.60
CA HIS A 158 -29.83 -0.61 4.29
C HIS A 158 -31.00 -0.25 3.36
N ALA A 159 -30.70 0.22 2.15
CA ALA A 159 -31.73 0.52 1.16
C ALA A 159 -32.54 -0.74 0.77
N GLU A 160 -31.88 -1.89 0.69
CA GLU A 160 -32.55 -3.17 0.40
C GLU A 160 -33.49 -3.59 1.52
N VAL A 161 -33.06 -3.50 2.77
CA VAL A 161 -33.92 -3.79 3.93
C VAL A 161 -35.14 -2.84 3.96
N ALA A 162 -34.93 -1.55 3.69
CA ALA A 162 -36.02 -0.59 3.63
C ALA A 162 -37.04 -0.91 2.53
N ARG A 163 -36.57 -1.33 1.33
CA ARG A 163 -37.45 -1.79 0.24
C ARG A 163 -38.26 -3.02 0.63
N GLN A 164 -37.62 -4.02 1.22
CA GLN A 164 -38.31 -5.24 1.69
C GLN A 164 -39.37 -4.94 2.75
N GLN A 165 -39.11 -3.98 3.65
CA GLN A 165 -40.11 -3.56 4.63
C GLN A 165 -41.30 -2.87 3.96
N ALA A 166 -41.04 -1.93 3.03
CA ALA A 166 -42.10 -1.25 2.29
C ALA A 166 -42.97 -2.23 1.48
N ASP A 167 -42.38 -3.28 0.90
CA ASP A 167 -43.13 -4.30 0.17
C ASP A 167 -43.99 -5.17 1.11
N LYS A 168 -43.51 -5.49 2.32
CA LYS A 168 -44.33 -6.16 3.34
C LYS A 168 -45.52 -5.30 3.76
N ASP A 169 -45.29 -4.01 3.99
CA ASP A 169 -46.35 -3.08 4.39
C ASP A 169 -47.40 -2.94 3.27
N ARG A 170 -46.97 -2.87 2.00
CA ARG A 170 -47.87 -2.87 0.84
C ARG A 170 -48.70 -4.15 0.78
N ALA A 171 -48.08 -5.31 0.93
CA ALA A 171 -48.77 -6.60 0.91
C ALA A 171 -49.79 -6.72 2.06
N GLN A 172 -49.48 -6.19 3.25
CA GLN A 172 -50.43 -6.15 4.35
C GLN A 172 -51.62 -5.23 4.05
N ALA A 173 -51.36 -4.03 3.53
CA ALA A 173 -52.42 -3.11 3.14
C ALA A 173 -53.35 -3.68 2.05
N GLU A 174 -52.81 -4.48 1.12
CA GLU A 174 -53.62 -5.20 0.12
C GLU A 174 -54.52 -6.26 0.74
N LYS A 175 -54.03 -7.04 1.72
CA LYS A 175 -54.85 -8.00 2.47
C LYS A 175 -55.99 -7.31 3.22
N ASP A 176 -55.69 -6.19 3.88
CA ASP A 176 -56.68 -5.44 4.64
C ASP A 176 -57.78 -4.87 3.72
N ARG A 177 -57.39 -4.35 2.54
CA ARG A 177 -58.34 -3.91 1.51
C ARG A 177 -59.20 -5.06 1.00
N ALA A 178 -58.61 -6.21 0.71
CA ALA A 178 -59.35 -7.39 0.26
C ALA A 178 -60.35 -7.85 1.34
N ARG A 179 -59.97 -7.80 2.62
CA ARG A 179 -60.86 -8.15 3.72
C ARG A 179 -62.02 -7.17 3.85
N ALA A 180 -61.73 -5.87 3.80
CA ALA A 180 -62.75 -4.83 3.85
C ALA A 180 -63.75 -4.93 2.69
N GLU A 181 -63.28 -5.32 1.50
CA GLU A 181 -64.14 -5.54 0.33
C GLU A 181 -65.05 -6.77 0.52
N ILE A 182 -64.53 -7.87 1.07
CA ILE A 182 -65.36 -9.03 1.43
C ILE A 182 -66.44 -8.65 2.45
N ASP A 183 -66.08 -7.92 3.50
CA ASP A 183 -67.01 -7.49 4.53
C ASP A 183 -68.08 -6.53 3.94
N ARG A 184 -67.68 -5.65 3.02
CA ARG A 184 -68.61 -4.77 2.28
C ARG A 184 -69.58 -5.57 1.40
N GLN A 185 -69.09 -6.52 0.62
CA GLN A 185 -69.94 -7.37 -0.23
C GLN A 185 -70.93 -8.18 0.59
N LYS A 186 -70.50 -8.69 1.75
CA LYS A 186 -71.39 -9.38 2.70
C LYS A 186 -72.47 -8.43 3.23
N ALA A 187 -72.09 -7.23 3.68
CA ALA A 187 -73.06 -6.24 4.17
C ALA A 187 -74.05 -5.81 3.08
N GLU A 188 -73.61 -5.68 1.84
CA GLU A 188 -74.49 -5.36 0.71
C GLU A 188 -75.45 -6.52 0.40
N ALA A 189 -74.99 -7.77 0.44
CA ALA A 189 -75.82 -8.95 0.26
C ALA A 189 -76.89 -9.07 1.37
N ASP A 190 -76.49 -8.86 2.63
CA ASP A 190 -77.39 -8.83 3.79
C ASP A 190 -78.43 -7.71 3.63
N ARG A 191 -78.02 -6.51 3.21
CA ARG A 191 -78.96 -5.39 2.93
C ARG A 191 -79.98 -5.75 1.85
N LYS A 192 -79.54 -6.31 0.71
CA LYS A 192 -80.43 -6.72 -0.38
C LYS A 192 -81.40 -7.82 0.06
N LEU A 193 -80.93 -8.76 0.89
CA LEU A 193 -81.76 -9.79 1.49
C LEU A 193 -82.88 -9.16 2.33
N VAL A 194 -82.56 -8.25 3.25
CA VAL A 194 -83.57 -7.56 4.06
C VAL A 194 -84.54 -6.77 3.21
N GLU A 195 -84.05 -6.00 2.24
CA GLU A 195 -84.90 -5.22 1.34
C GLU A 195 -85.92 -6.11 0.63
N SER A 196 -85.48 -7.24 0.08
CA SER A 196 -86.38 -8.20 -0.56
C SER A 196 -87.36 -8.88 0.40
N MET A 197 -86.96 -9.16 1.66
CA MET A 197 -87.86 -9.74 2.67
C MET A 197 -88.95 -8.74 3.10
N VAL A 198 -88.58 -7.48 3.28
CA VAL A 198 -89.50 -6.41 3.66
C VAL A 198 -90.49 -6.12 2.54
N ASP A 199 -90.02 -6.12 1.28
CA ASP A 199 -90.88 -5.93 0.11
C ASP A 199 -91.97 -7.01 0.01
N ASP A 200 -91.60 -8.27 0.20
CA ASP A 200 -92.56 -9.38 0.24
C ASP A 200 -93.53 -9.26 1.43
N LEU A 201 -93.06 -8.88 2.61
CA LEU A 201 -93.91 -8.68 3.79
C LEU A 201 -94.93 -7.55 3.63
N VAL A 202 -94.54 -6.46 2.97
CA VAL A 202 -95.45 -5.36 2.61
C VAL A 202 -96.47 -5.84 1.58
N ALA A 203 -96.05 -6.61 0.57
CA ALA A 203 -96.95 -7.18 -0.43
C ALA A 203 -97.99 -8.13 0.19
N GLN A 204 -97.61 -8.89 1.22
CA GLN A 204 -98.52 -9.74 2.01
C GLN A 204 -99.39 -8.96 3.02
N LYS A 205 -99.24 -7.62 3.08
CA LYS A 205 -99.94 -6.73 4.04
C LYS A 205 -99.67 -7.05 5.51
N ILE A 206 -98.52 -7.66 5.80
CA ILE A 206 -98.07 -7.95 7.17
C ILE A 206 -97.35 -6.74 7.76
N LEU A 207 -96.54 -6.07 6.95
CA LEU A 207 -95.98 -4.76 7.25
C LEU A 207 -96.81 -3.66 6.58
N THR A 208 -97.00 -2.55 7.28
CA THR A 208 -97.75 -1.37 6.81
C THR A 208 -96.96 -0.52 5.82
N GLY A 209 -95.63 -0.54 5.92
CA GLY A 209 -94.73 0.19 5.05
C GLY A 209 -93.27 -0.21 5.25
N LYS A 210 -92.40 0.14 4.30
CA LYS A 210 -90.96 -0.20 4.34
C LYS A 210 -90.18 0.62 5.38
N THR A 211 -90.74 1.75 5.80
CA THR A 211 -90.08 2.75 6.66
C THR A 211 -90.44 2.63 8.13
N ASP A 212 -91.53 1.94 8.43
CA ASP A 212 -92.07 1.80 9.77
C ASP A 212 -91.17 0.93 10.65
N ASP A 213 -91.34 1.02 11.96
CA ASP A 213 -90.65 0.14 12.89
C ASP A 213 -91.14 -1.29 12.72
N TYR A 214 -90.19 -2.20 12.60
CA TYR A 214 -90.51 -3.62 12.52
C TYR A 214 -89.45 -4.49 13.16
N SER A 215 -89.90 -5.65 13.64
CA SER A 215 -89.04 -6.77 14.03
C SER A 215 -89.44 -8.00 13.23
N ILE A 216 -88.44 -8.70 12.70
CA ILE A 216 -88.62 -9.94 11.93
C ILE A 216 -87.66 -10.97 12.51
N GLN A 217 -88.19 -12.14 12.83
CA GLN A 217 -87.40 -13.31 13.19
C GLN A 217 -87.84 -14.47 12.30
N LEU A 218 -86.92 -14.96 11.47
CA LEU A 218 -87.12 -16.12 10.61
C LEU A 218 -86.07 -17.18 10.93
N SER A 219 -86.51 -18.34 11.38
CA SER A 219 -85.68 -19.54 11.57
C SER A 219 -86.36 -20.75 10.93
N ASP A 220 -85.69 -21.89 11.01
CA ASP A 220 -86.23 -23.19 10.58
C ASP A 220 -87.57 -23.53 11.26
N LYS A 221 -87.75 -23.08 12.51
CA LYS A 221 -88.85 -23.46 13.41
C LYS A 221 -89.92 -22.37 13.59
N VAL A 222 -89.55 -21.10 13.54
CA VAL A 222 -90.46 -19.99 13.83
C VAL A 222 -90.34 -18.88 12.79
N PHE A 223 -91.47 -18.25 12.47
CA PHE A 223 -91.52 -17.00 11.72
C PHE A 223 -92.38 -15.98 12.45
N ILE A 224 -91.75 -14.95 13.00
CA ILE A 224 -92.38 -13.93 13.83
C ILE A 224 -92.16 -12.58 13.17
N VAL A 225 -93.23 -11.79 13.05
CA VAL A 225 -93.19 -10.39 12.58
C VAL A 225 -93.93 -9.53 13.58
N ASN A 226 -93.27 -8.49 14.12
CA ASN A 226 -93.82 -7.59 15.13
C ASN A 226 -94.42 -8.33 16.34
N GLY A 227 -93.74 -9.38 16.79
CA GLY A 227 -94.16 -10.22 17.93
C GLY A 227 -95.30 -11.19 17.64
N LYS A 228 -95.82 -11.25 16.40
CA LYS A 228 -96.87 -12.20 15.99
C LYS A 228 -96.28 -13.32 15.16
N GLU A 229 -96.54 -14.56 15.58
CA GLU A 229 -96.19 -15.75 14.80
C GLU A 229 -97.06 -15.85 13.54
N GLN A 230 -96.43 -16.16 12.42
CA GLN A 230 -97.07 -16.20 11.11
C GLN A 230 -97.59 -17.60 10.77
N PRO A 231 -98.67 -17.73 9.97
CA PRO A 231 -99.23 -19.03 9.61
C PRO A 231 -98.20 -19.97 8.94
N THR A 232 -98.32 -21.28 9.21
CA THR A 232 -97.37 -22.30 8.74
C THR A 232 -97.10 -22.26 7.24
N ALA A 233 -98.13 -22.03 6.41
CA ALA A 233 -97.97 -21.95 4.96
C ALA A 233 -97.05 -20.79 4.55
N LEU A 234 -97.19 -19.64 5.19
CA LEU A 234 -96.36 -18.47 4.94
C LEU A 234 -94.94 -18.65 5.47
N HIS A 235 -94.80 -19.26 6.65
CA HIS A 235 -93.50 -19.62 7.21
C HIS A 235 -92.71 -20.50 6.24
N GLN A 236 -93.32 -21.55 5.68
CA GLN A 236 -92.65 -22.42 4.70
C GLN A 236 -92.24 -21.66 3.43
N GLN A 237 -93.07 -20.74 2.94
CA GLN A 237 -92.75 -19.90 1.78
C GLN A 237 -91.53 -18.99 2.05
N PHE A 238 -91.55 -18.25 3.15
CA PHE A 238 -90.45 -17.34 3.51
C PHE A 238 -89.17 -18.09 3.86
N LYS A 239 -89.29 -19.23 4.54
CA LYS A 239 -88.18 -20.13 4.83
C LYS A 239 -87.51 -20.60 3.54
N ALA A 240 -88.27 -21.15 2.59
CA ALA A 240 -87.72 -21.62 1.32
C ALA A 240 -87.05 -20.51 0.50
N LYS A 241 -87.57 -19.28 0.56
CA LYS A 241 -87.04 -18.14 -0.20
C LYS A 241 -85.81 -17.49 0.43
N TYR A 242 -85.80 -17.34 1.76
CA TYR A 242 -84.82 -16.49 2.46
C TYR A 242 -83.87 -17.24 3.38
N LEU A 243 -84.27 -18.41 3.88
CA LEU A 243 -83.44 -19.22 4.78
C LEU A 243 -82.67 -20.28 4.00
N LYS A 244 -81.50 -19.90 3.46
CA LYS A 244 -80.64 -20.80 2.67
C LYS A 244 -79.95 -21.91 3.48
N ASP A 245 -79.86 -21.73 4.79
CA ASP A 245 -79.25 -22.67 5.73
C ASP A 245 -80.17 -22.81 6.94
N ALA A 246 -80.69 -24.02 7.16
CA ALA A 246 -81.64 -24.33 8.22
C ALA A 246 -81.07 -24.13 9.63
N ALA A 247 -79.73 -24.10 9.79
CA ALA A 247 -79.11 -23.81 11.07
C ALA A 247 -79.17 -22.32 11.44
N LYS A 248 -79.47 -21.44 10.47
CA LYS A 248 -79.42 -19.99 10.67
C LYS A 248 -80.73 -19.42 11.17
N THR A 249 -80.63 -18.29 11.88
CA THR A 249 -81.75 -17.43 12.21
C THR A 249 -81.50 -16.03 11.70
N ILE A 250 -82.42 -15.53 10.87
CA ILE A 250 -82.42 -14.15 10.40
C ILE A 250 -83.23 -13.32 11.39
N ASN A 251 -82.55 -12.39 12.06
CA ASN A 251 -83.20 -11.37 12.89
C ASN A 251 -83.01 -10.02 12.23
N VAL A 252 -84.10 -9.30 11.99
CA VAL A 252 -84.08 -7.95 11.43
C VAL A 252 -84.84 -7.05 12.37
N GLN A 253 -84.28 -5.88 12.66
CA GLN A 253 -84.94 -4.88 13.46
C GLN A 253 -84.70 -3.50 12.87
N ARG A 254 -85.79 -2.75 12.68
CA ARG A 254 -85.75 -1.36 12.27
C ARG A 254 -86.32 -0.51 13.38
N TYR A 255 -85.57 0.52 13.74
CA TYR A 255 -85.98 1.54 14.70
C TYR A 255 -85.97 2.90 14.02
N ASN A 256 -87.00 3.70 14.28
CA ASN A 256 -87.16 5.03 13.71
C ASN A 256 -85.93 5.88 14.00
N GLY A 257 -85.29 6.35 12.93
CA GLY A 257 -84.08 7.19 12.99
C GLY A 257 -82.74 6.45 13.11
N ASN A 258 -82.70 5.14 13.43
CA ASN A 258 -81.44 4.40 13.69
C ASN A 258 -81.08 3.36 12.61
N GLY A 259 -81.84 3.28 11.52
CA GLY A 259 -81.56 2.38 10.41
C GLY A 259 -82.01 0.93 10.66
N ILE A 260 -81.58 0.03 9.77
CA ILE A 260 -81.93 -1.40 9.81
C ILE A 260 -80.75 -2.16 10.41
N HIS A 261 -81.00 -2.91 11.48
CA HIS A 261 -80.05 -3.84 12.06
C HIS A 261 -80.44 -5.26 11.68
N MET A 262 -79.51 -5.99 11.05
CA MET A 262 -79.67 -7.40 10.75
C MET A 262 -78.63 -8.20 11.50
N ASN A 263 -79.04 -9.33 12.07
CA ASN A 263 -78.13 -10.33 12.61
C ASN A 263 -78.56 -11.70 12.10
N VAL A 264 -77.66 -12.34 11.35
CA VAL A 264 -77.78 -13.74 10.95
C VAL A 264 -76.87 -14.54 11.86
N ARG A 265 -77.47 -15.31 12.76
CA ARG A 265 -76.75 -16.24 13.64
C ARG A 265 -76.88 -17.65 13.12
#